data_AF-A0A093VZM0-F1
#
_entry.id   AF-A0A093VZM0-F1
#
_cell.length_a   1.000
_cell.length_b   1.000
_cell.length_c   1.000
_cell.angle_alpha   90.00
_cell.angle_beta   90.00
_cell.angle_gamma   90.00
#
_symmetry.space_group_name_H-M   'P 1'
#
loop_
_entity.id
_entity.type
_entity.pdbx_description
1 polymer ?
#
loop_
_entity_poly.entity_id
_entity_poly.type
_entity_poly.pdbx_seq_one_letter_code
_entity_poly.pdbx_strand_id
1 'polypeptide(L)'
;MAPLTPNQAQQDTRRIEAIRVVVHIGQALDQSDNHWSIYLLIRGGGSVRANMATEYGATEGHLDWFDLEYGLTNSAIHHWDIPVTQAIQVDTDTTSLEGALVAVTGYDEVIEYCLSCDESQLLGGGKYGNRVVRISDTQVVKFGRGVSYYEAVSQHRALGLVDAQIVRIPRVQRFLSDKDGRGYMVMEFVTGEIHQSLTRFEIERVAAILQHLSTITSSVPGSLGGGPSTGLLWPETNDLFINTLSDIEDWFNSRLFPEQGLRRVTLQHSKFILCHLDIAPRNLIWQDDGSVYLLDWASAGFYPRLLEFVSQWITEGKDGNFHSMLLQAMVPLSDADMEQKAPICQALYNTQKYSFHRLDLEPLYILPIPPLPNLAERESQT
;
A
#
# COMPACT_ATOMS: atom_id res chain seq x y z
N MET A 1 -16.28 17.27 28.42
CA MET A 1 -16.45 16.53 27.14
C MET A 1 -17.92 16.15 27.06
N ALA A 2 -18.64 16.63 26.06
CA ALA A 2 -20.02 16.24 25.83
C ALA A 2 -20.06 15.29 24.62
N PRO A 3 -20.55 14.04 24.75
CA PRO A 3 -20.69 13.17 23.59
C PRO A 3 -21.76 13.75 22.65
N LEU A 4 -21.49 13.72 21.35
CA LEU A 4 -22.42 14.08 20.30
C LEU A 4 -22.99 12.82 19.68
N THR A 5 -24.32 12.78 19.49
CA THR A 5 -24.95 11.76 18.66
C THR A 5 -24.60 11.97 17.19
N PRO A 6 -24.64 10.92 16.34
CA PRO A 6 -24.40 11.08 14.91
C PRO A 6 -25.26 12.17 14.25
N ASN A 7 -26.54 12.27 14.63
CA ASN A 7 -27.44 13.31 14.14
C ASN A 7 -27.01 14.72 14.56
N GLN A 8 -26.53 14.90 15.80
CA GLN A 8 -26.03 16.20 16.26
C GLN A 8 -24.73 16.58 15.54
N ALA A 9 -23.83 15.63 15.30
CA ALA A 9 -22.60 15.88 14.55
C ALA A 9 -22.90 16.25 13.08
N GLN A 10 -23.86 15.59 12.43
CA GLN A 10 -24.27 15.91 11.06
C GLN A 10 -24.96 17.27 10.92
N GLN A 11 -25.67 17.72 11.95
CA GLN A 11 -26.39 19.00 11.95
C GLN A 11 -25.53 20.17 12.47
N ASP A 12 -24.29 19.92 12.88
CA ASP A 12 -23.39 20.96 13.38
C ASP A 12 -22.92 21.86 12.23
N THR A 13 -23.26 23.15 12.32
CA THR A 13 -22.94 24.16 11.29
C THR A 13 -21.85 25.13 11.73
N ARG A 14 -21.19 24.88 12.87
CA ARG A 14 -20.08 25.70 13.36
C ARG A 14 -18.94 25.70 12.36
N ARG A 15 -18.36 26.87 12.10
CA ARG A 15 -17.29 27.02 11.10
C ARG A 15 -15.98 26.42 11.62
N ILE A 16 -15.40 25.53 10.82
CA ILE A 16 -14.11 24.89 11.09
C ILE A 16 -13.01 25.74 10.46
N GLU A 17 -11.97 26.04 11.23
CA GLU A 17 -10.79 26.82 10.79
C GLU A 17 -9.66 25.91 10.28
N ALA A 18 -9.45 24.78 10.96
CA ALA A 18 -8.48 23.78 10.57
C ALA A 18 -8.93 22.38 11.01
N ILE A 19 -8.47 21.37 10.29
CA ILE A 19 -8.53 19.98 10.71
C ILE A 19 -7.19 19.66 11.37
N ARG A 20 -7.22 19.27 12.63
CA ARG A 20 -6.05 18.90 13.41
C ARG A 20 -6.01 17.39 13.62
N VAL A 21 -4.97 16.74 13.13
CA VAL A 21 -4.71 15.32 13.39
C VAL A 21 -3.75 15.22 14.57
N VAL A 22 -4.11 14.45 15.60
CA VAL A 22 -3.33 14.34 16.84
C VAL A 22 -3.00 12.89 17.12
N VAL A 23 -1.74 12.63 17.48
CA VAL A 23 -1.30 11.34 18.04
C VAL A 23 -1.22 11.46 19.56
N HIS A 24 -1.80 10.48 20.24
CA HIS A 24 -1.93 10.45 21.71
C HIS A 24 -1.05 9.35 22.31
N ILE A 25 -0.63 9.57 23.57
CA ILE A 25 -0.10 8.50 24.43
C ILE A 25 -1.25 7.84 25.21
N GLY A 26 -1.38 6.52 25.13
CA GLY A 26 -2.26 5.73 26.00
C GLY A 26 -1.63 5.48 27.37
N GLN A 27 -2.45 5.22 28.40
CA GLN A 27 -1.94 4.73 29.68
C GLN A 27 -1.84 3.20 29.65
N ALA A 28 -0.64 2.64 29.39
CA ALA A 28 -0.34 1.25 29.74
C ALA A 28 1.16 1.06 30.00
N LEU A 29 1.46 0.21 30.99
CA LEU A 29 2.79 -0.06 31.55
C LEU A 29 3.60 -1.09 30.75
N ASP A 30 3.10 -1.56 29.60
CA ASP A 30 3.70 -2.71 28.92
C ASP A 30 3.30 -2.94 27.44
N GLN A 31 2.36 -2.19 26.84
CA GLN A 31 2.04 -2.28 25.40
C GLN A 31 1.66 -0.91 24.80
N SER A 32 2.04 -0.64 23.54
CA SER A 32 1.97 0.69 22.90
C SER A 32 0.56 1.04 22.39
N ASP A 33 -0.29 1.59 23.26
CA ASP A 33 -1.60 2.17 22.90
C ASP A 33 -1.50 3.62 22.39
N ASN A 34 -0.69 3.85 21.35
CA ASN A 34 -0.74 5.13 20.65
C ASN A 34 -1.98 5.15 19.74
N HIS A 35 -2.91 6.06 20.00
CA HIS A 35 -4.10 6.22 19.15
C HIS A 35 -4.14 7.60 18.51
N TRP A 36 -4.84 7.69 17.39
CA TRP A 36 -4.96 8.89 16.59
C TRP A 36 -6.39 9.42 16.69
N SER A 37 -6.53 10.73 16.83
CA SER A 37 -7.84 11.38 16.77
C SER A 37 -7.81 12.59 15.84
N ILE A 38 -8.95 12.88 15.26
CA ILE A 38 -9.15 14.05 14.38
C ILE A 38 -9.94 15.09 15.17
N TYR A 39 -9.46 16.33 15.16
CA TYR A 39 -10.08 17.47 15.79
C TYR A 39 -10.47 18.48 14.71
N LEU A 40 -11.74 18.85 14.67
CA LEU A 40 -12.26 19.93 13.84
C LEU A 40 -12.22 21.20 14.69
N LEU A 41 -11.23 22.08 14.45
CA LEU A 41 -11.03 23.29 15.25
C LEU A 41 -12.08 24.33 14.91
N ILE A 42 -12.87 24.74 15.89
CA ILE A 42 -13.97 25.68 15.68
C ILE A 42 -13.45 27.11 15.73
N ARG A 43 -13.83 27.90 14.74
CA ARG A 43 -13.55 29.34 14.70
C ARG A 43 -14.24 30.02 15.90
N GLY A 44 -13.45 30.52 16.84
CA GLY A 44 -13.95 31.12 18.09
C GLY A 44 -13.64 30.30 19.36
N GLY A 45 -12.99 29.14 19.22
CA GLY A 45 -12.52 28.32 20.34
C GLY A 45 -13.24 26.97 20.45
N GLY A 46 -12.55 25.99 21.04
CA GLY A 46 -13.02 24.61 21.14
C GLY A 46 -12.79 23.77 19.88
N SER A 47 -13.26 22.52 19.92
CA SER A 47 -13.18 21.59 18.80
C SER A 47 -14.24 20.49 18.87
N VAL A 48 -14.55 19.91 17.71
CA VAL A 48 -15.26 18.62 17.64
C VAL A 48 -14.25 17.52 17.36
N ARG A 49 -14.16 16.53 18.24
CA ARG A 49 -13.26 15.38 18.06
C ARG A 49 -14.01 14.19 17.48
N ALA A 50 -13.51 13.68 16.37
CA ALA A 50 -13.87 12.38 15.82
C ALA A 50 -12.81 11.34 16.22
N ASN A 51 -13.24 10.25 16.84
CA ASN A 51 -12.36 9.17 17.26
C ASN A 51 -12.93 7.82 16.84
N MET A 52 -12.08 6.99 16.22
CA MET A 52 -12.45 5.62 15.87
C MET A 52 -11.75 4.67 16.84
N ALA A 53 -12.52 3.82 17.48
CA ALA A 53 -12.02 2.83 18.43
C ALA A 53 -12.60 1.45 18.11
N THR A 54 -11.89 0.41 18.52
CA THR A 54 -12.33 -0.98 18.43
C THR A 54 -11.84 -1.74 19.66
N GLU A 55 -12.52 -2.81 20.02
CA GLU A 55 -12.08 -3.70 21.08
C GLU A 55 -11.22 -4.84 20.51
N TYR A 56 -10.31 -5.37 21.33
CA TYR A 56 -9.44 -6.46 20.91
C TYR A 56 -10.28 -7.70 20.53
N GLY A 57 -10.17 -8.13 19.27
CA GLY A 57 -10.94 -9.25 18.72
C GLY A 57 -12.28 -8.86 18.09
N ALA A 58 -12.67 -7.58 18.11
CA ALA A 58 -13.84 -7.11 17.38
C ALA A 58 -13.52 -6.85 15.90
N THR A 59 -14.44 -7.24 15.01
CA THR A 59 -14.36 -6.99 13.56
C THR A 59 -15.01 -5.67 13.14
N GLU A 60 -15.66 -4.98 14.08
CA GLU A 60 -16.37 -3.72 13.86
C GLU A 60 -15.80 -2.64 14.79
N GLY A 61 -15.50 -1.47 14.24
CA GLY A 61 -15.10 -0.29 15.00
C GLY A 61 -16.29 0.64 15.26
N HIS A 62 -16.24 1.38 16.36
CA HIS A 62 -17.19 2.44 16.65
C HIS A 62 -16.54 3.82 16.45
N LEU A 63 -17.31 4.74 15.86
CA LEU A 63 -16.93 6.12 15.62
C LEU A 63 -17.64 7.03 16.64
N ASP A 64 -16.87 7.61 17.54
CA ASP A 64 -17.37 8.52 18.56
C ASP A 64 -17.08 9.98 18.22
N TRP A 65 -18.05 10.84 18.53
CA TRP A 65 -17.97 12.28 18.35
C TRP A 65 -18.08 12.98 19.70
N PHE A 66 -17.19 13.93 19.97
CA PHE A 66 -17.19 14.70 21.21
C PHE A 66 -17.08 16.19 20.94
N ASP A 67 -17.90 16.97 21.64
CA ASP A 67 -17.73 18.41 21.74
C ASP A 67 -16.75 18.74 22.89
N LEU A 68 -15.72 19.51 22.56
CA LEU A 68 -14.59 19.82 23.44
C LEU A 68 -14.38 21.33 23.52
N GLU A 69 -14.19 21.83 24.74
CA GLU A 69 -13.91 23.25 24.99
C GLU A 69 -12.46 23.65 24.66
N TYR A 70 -11.62 22.69 24.28
CA TYR A 70 -10.20 22.88 23.95
C TYR A 70 -9.88 22.45 22.52
N GLY A 71 -8.79 22.98 21.96
CA GLY A 71 -8.30 22.61 20.62
C GLY A 71 -7.10 21.64 20.62
N LEU A 72 -6.49 21.37 21.77
CA LEU A 72 -5.42 20.38 21.93
C LEU A 72 -5.52 19.72 23.30
N THR A 73 -5.45 18.40 23.35
CA THR A 73 -5.43 17.63 24.61
C THR A 73 -4.02 17.55 25.19
N ASN A 74 -3.93 17.43 26.51
CA ASN A 74 -2.66 17.22 27.22
C ASN A 74 -2.03 15.83 26.99
N SER A 75 -2.77 14.89 26.39
CA SER A 75 -2.24 13.59 25.96
C SER A 75 -1.56 13.64 24.58
N ALA A 76 -1.56 14.78 23.89
CA ALA A 76 -0.99 14.93 22.57
C ALA A 76 0.55 14.82 22.61
N ILE A 77 1.10 13.87 21.85
CA ILE A 77 2.54 13.76 21.59
C ILE A 77 2.93 14.74 20.48
N HIS A 78 2.12 14.78 19.42
CA HIS A 78 2.31 15.65 18.28
C HIS A 78 0.98 15.90 17.56
N HIS A 79 0.89 16.98 16.78
CA HIS A 79 -0.27 17.27 15.96
C HIS A 79 0.10 18.00 14.67
N TRP A 80 -0.74 17.87 13.66
CA TRP A 80 -0.62 18.56 12.37
C TRP A 80 -1.92 19.30 12.07
N ASP A 81 -1.81 20.56 11.68
CA ASP A 81 -2.95 21.39 11.29
C ASP A 81 -3.03 21.50 9.78
N ILE A 82 -4.20 21.14 9.25
CA ILE A 82 -4.54 21.23 7.85
C ILE A 82 -5.54 22.39 7.72
N PRO A 83 -5.15 23.53 7.12
CA PRO A 83 -6.05 24.67 6.98
C PRO A 83 -7.21 24.32 6.05
N VAL A 84 -8.42 24.66 6.45
CA VAL A 84 -9.62 24.42 5.64
C VAL A 84 -9.82 25.63 4.71
N THR A 85 -9.54 25.45 3.41
CA THR A 85 -9.57 26.54 2.42
C THR A 85 -10.96 26.80 1.83
N GLN A 86 -11.95 25.94 2.07
CA GLN A 86 -13.37 26.14 1.72
C GLN A 86 -14.29 25.26 2.59
N ALA A 87 -15.53 25.72 2.81
CA ALA A 87 -16.54 24.94 3.52
C ALA A 87 -16.92 23.70 2.71
N ILE A 88 -16.70 22.50 3.28
CA ILE A 88 -17.09 21.23 2.68
C ILE A 88 -18.54 20.95 3.08
N GLN A 89 -19.47 20.95 2.11
CA GLN A 89 -20.79 20.36 2.28
C GLN A 89 -20.74 18.89 1.87
N VAL A 90 -21.22 17.99 2.74
CA VAL A 90 -21.50 16.61 2.38
C VAL A 90 -22.90 16.60 1.76
N ASP A 91 -22.97 16.41 0.45
CA ASP A 91 -24.24 16.23 -0.26
C ASP A 91 -24.62 14.73 -0.25
N THR A 92 -25.86 14.43 0.11
CA THR A 92 -26.45 13.10 0.12
C THR A 92 -27.66 13.06 -0.80
N ASP A 93 -27.44 13.21 -2.11
CA ASP A 93 -28.49 12.98 -3.10
C ASP A 93 -28.24 11.68 -3.86
N THR A 94 -28.94 10.63 -3.43
CA THR A 94 -29.12 9.38 -4.18
C THR A 94 -30.34 9.50 -5.07
N THR A 95 -30.15 9.48 -6.40
CA THR A 95 -31.25 9.19 -7.34
C THR A 95 -30.91 7.95 -8.16
N SER A 96 -31.85 6.99 -8.11
CA SER A 96 -31.89 5.68 -8.76
C SER A 96 -32.09 5.73 -10.27
N LEU A 97 -31.48 4.80 -11.02
CA LEU A 97 -32.04 4.28 -12.29
C LEU A 97 -31.69 2.79 -12.48
N GLU A 98 -32.74 1.98 -12.66
CA GLU A 98 -32.71 0.61 -13.19
C GLU A 98 -32.56 0.62 -14.73
N GLY A 99 -32.02 -0.45 -15.33
CA GLY A 99 -32.37 -0.85 -16.70
C GLY A 99 -31.30 -1.51 -17.58
N ALA A 100 -31.22 -2.84 -17.52
CA ALA A 100 -30.98 -3.83 -18.59
C ALA A 100 -29.81 -3.70 -19.62
N LEU A 101 -28.88 -4.67 -19.49
CA LEU A 101 -28.17 -5.48 -20.52
C LEU A 101 -28.31 -5.09 -22.01
N VAL A 102 -27.21 -4.69 -22.64
CA VAL A 102 -26.84 -5.06 -24.02
C VAL A 102 -25.33 -5.31 -24.09
N ALA A 103 -24.96 -6.34 -24.86
CA ALA A 103 -23.59 -6.75 -25.11
C ALA A 103 -22.88 -5.81 -26.11
N VAL A 104 -21.54 -5.81 -26.00
CA VAL A 104 -20.52 -5.13 -26.83
C VAL A 104 -20.14 -3.74 -26.32
N THR A 105 -19.23 -3.70 -25.35
CA THR A 105 -18.96 -2.48 -24.57
C THR A 105 -17.86 -1.59 -25.16
N GLY A 106 -18.26 -0.36 -25.50
CA GLY A 106 -17.36 0.79 -25.55
C GLY A 106 -16.72 1.05 -24.18
N TYR A 107 -15.72 1.94 -24.14
CA TYR A 107 -14.95 2.28 -22.93
C TYR A 107 -15.84 2.62 -21.71
N ASP A 108 -16.98 3.26 -21.94
CA ASP A 108 -17.88 3.76 -20.89
C ASP A 108 -18.68 2.65 -20.21
N GLU A 109 -19.14 1.63 -20.95
CA GLU A 109 -20.03 0.60 -20.40
C GLU A 109 -19.31 -0.36 -19.43
N VAL A 110 -18.02 -0.66 -19.66
CA VAL A 110 -17.22 -1.47 -18.70
C VAL A 110 -17.05 -0.71 -17.39
N ILE A 111 -16.77 0.58 -17.47
CA ILE A 111 -16.58 1.44 -16.30
C ILE A 111 -17.90 1.55 -15.53
N GLU A 112 -19.01 1.83 -16.22
CA GLU A 112 -20.35 1.90 -15.63
C GLU A 112 -20.71 0.60 -14.92
N TYR A 113 -20.55 -0.56 -15.57
CA TYR A 113 -20.82 -1.86 -14.97
C TYR A 113 -20.01 -2.09 -13.68
N CYS A 114 -18.71 -1.79 -13.69
CA CYS A 114 -17.86 -1.95 -12.51
C CYS A 114 -18.24 -1.01 -11.36
N LEU A 115 -18.77 0.18 -11.67
CA LEU A 115 -19.18 1.15 -10.66
C LEU A 115 -20.56 0.83 -10.08
N SER A 116 -21.45 0.24 -10.87
CA SER A 116 -22.82 -0.11 -10.47
C SER A 116 -23.01 -1.55 -10.01
N CYS A 117 -22.01 -2.43 -10.14
CA CYS A 117 -22.15 -3.84 -9.79
C CYS A 117 -22.41 -4.03 -8.29
N ASP A 118 -23.29 -4.97 -7.97
CA ASP A 118 -23.61 -5.34 -6.60
C ASP A 118 -22.42 -6.05 -5.93
N GLU A 119 -22.28 -5.90 -4.60
CA GLU A 119 -21.18 -6.53 -3.85
C GLU A 119 -21.19 -8.07 -4.01
N SER A 120 -22.35 -8.70 -4.19
CA SER A 120 -22.48 -10.15 -4.44
C SER A 120 -21.91 -10.62 -5.78
N GLN A 121 -21.68 -9.71 -6.74
CA GLN A 121 -21.07 -10.02 -8.04
C GLN A 121 -19.54 -9.96 -8.00
N LEU A 122 -18.96 -9.45 -6.92
CA LEU A 122 -17.53 -9.36 -6.76
C LEU A 122 -16.93 -10.73 -6.51
N LEU A 123 -15.90 -11.07 -7.29
CA LEU A 123 -15.11 -12.29 -7.11
C LEU A 123 -14.03 -12.12 -6.03
N GLY A 124 -13.67 -10.88 -5.71
CA GLY A 124 -12.65 -10.57 -4.72
C GLY A 124 -12.41 -9.09 -4.53
N GLY A 125 -11.64 -8.77 -3.49
CA GLY A 125 -11.37 -7.39 -3.08
C GLY A 125 -12.28 -6.92 -1.95
N GLY A 126 -11.80 -5.92 -1.19
CA GLY A 126 -12.57 -5.27 -0.14
C GLY A 126 -13.31 -4.03 -0.64
N LYS A 127 -14.33 -3.59 0.10
CA LYS A 127 -15.16 -2.40 -0.20
C LYS A 127 -14.35 -1.14 -0.50
N TYR A 128 -13.19 -0.99 0.13
CA TYR A 128 -12.30 0.17 0.01
C TYR A 128 -11.00 -0.12 -0.76
N GLY A 129 -10.85 -1.34 -1.32
CA GLY A 129 -9.65 -1.77 -2.04
C GLY A 129 -9.88 -1.93 -3.54
N ASN A 130 -8.91 -2.55 -4.20
CA ASN A 130 -9.09 -3.05 -5.56
C ASN A 130 -10.12 -4.18 -5.56
N ARG A 131 -11.05 -4.13 -6.50
CA ARG A 131 -12.15 -5.08 -6.65
C ARG A 131 -12.00 -5.88 -7.95
N VAL A 132 -12.57 -7.07 -7.97
CA VAL A 132 -12.55 -7.96 -9.14
C VAL A 132 -13.98 -8.38 -9.46
N VAL A 133 -14.43 -8.13 -10.69
CA VAL A 133 -15.78 -8.51 -11.14
C VAL A 133 -15.72 -9.24 -12.48
N ARG A 134 -16.50 -10.32 -12.62
CA ARG A 134 -16.64 -11.04 -13.89
C ARG A 134 -17.61 -10.29 -14.79
N ILE A 135 -17.21 -10.03 -16.04
CA ILE A 135 -18.04 -9.28 -17.00
C ILE A 135 -18.57 -10.16 -18.14
N SER A 136 -17.98 -11.33 -18.35
CA SER A 136 -18.44 -12.32 -19.34
C SER A 136 -17.92 -13.71 -18.98
N ASP A 137 -18.26 -14.71 -19.79
CA ASP A 137 -17.79 -16.08 -19.57
C ASP A 137 -16.26 -16.20 -19.62
N THR A 138 -15.59 -15.28 -20.32
CA THR A 138 -14.15 -15.33 -20.61
C THR A 138 -13.37 -14.12 -20.10
N GLN A 139 -14.04 -13.15 -19.45
CA GLN A 139 -13.41 -11.90 -19.02
C GLN A 139 -13.75 -11.51 -17.60
N VAL A 140 -12.76 -10.93 -16.94
CA VAL A 140 -12.83 -10.33 -15.62
C VAL A 140 -12.18 -8.95 -15.64
N VAL A 141 -12.63 -8.07 -14.75
CA VAL A 141 -12.06 -6.73 -14.56
C VAL A 141 -11.56 -6.59 -13.14
N LYS A 142 -10.27 -6.31 -12.98
CA LYS A 142 -9.70 -5.79 -11.72
C LYS A 142 -9.75 -4.27 -11.80
N PHE A 143 -10.35 -3.61 -10.81
CA PHE A 143 -10.52 -2.16 -10.83
C PHE A 143 -10.41 -1.51 -9.45
N GLY A 144 -9.96 -0.26 -9.42
CA GLY A 144 -9.77 0.49 -8.18
C GLY A 144 -8.72 1.59 -8.29
N ARG A 145 -8.57 2.38 -7.23
CA ARG A 145 -7.55 3.45 -7.18
C ARG A 145 -6.12 2.91 -7.17
N GLY A 146 -5.92 1.67 -6.74
CA GLY A 146 -4.61 1.01 -6.72
C GLY A 146 -4.29 0.17 -7.96
N VAL A 147 -5.21 0.07 -8.93
CA VAL A 147 -4.97 -0.67 -10.17
C VAL A 147 -4.27 0.25 -11.15
N SER A 148 -3.05 -0.10 -11.55
CA SER A 148 -2.20 0.79 -12.35
C SER A 148 -2.01 0.29 -13.79
N TYR A 149 -1.69 1.23 -14.69
CA TYR A 149 -1.28 0.88 -16.05
C TYR A 149 -0.02 -0.01 -16.03
N TYR A 150 0.90 0.26 -15.11
CA TYR A 150 2.14 -0.50 -14.98
C TYR A 150 1.91 -1.95 -14.56
N GLU A 151 0.92 -2.22 -13.71
CA GLU A 151 0.50 -3.58 -13.38
C GLU A 151 0.05 -4.36 -14.64
N ALA A 152 -0.79 -3.74 -15.47
CA ALA A 152 -1.24 -4.33 -16.73
C ALA A 152 -0.06 -4.63 -17.69
N VAL A 153 0.91 -3.73 -17.78
CA VAL A 153 2.13 -3.93 -18.57
C VAL A 153 3.02 -5.03 -17.97
N SER A 154 3.17 -5.08 -16.64
CA SER A 154 3.92 -6.13 -15.93
C SER A 154 3.35 -7.50 -16.27
N GLN A 155 2.04 -7.71 -16.11
CA GLN A 155 1.41 -9.00 -16.39
C GLN A 155 1.51 -9.37 -17.88
N HIS A 156 1.33 -8.40 -18.78
CA HIS A 156 1.50 -8.65 -20.22
C HIS A 156 2.94 -9.05 -20.59
N ARG A 157 3.95 -8.41 -20.01
CA ARG A 157 5.37 -8.75 -20.23
C ARG A 157 5.70 -10.12 -19.64
N ALA A 158 5.22 -10.41 -18.43
CA ALA A 158 5.41 -11.70 -17.79
C ALA A 158 4.89 -12.84 -18.68
N LEU A 159 3.70 -12.68 -19.27
CA LEU A 159 3.13 -13.65 -20.23
C LEU A 159 4.06 -13.97 -21.40
N GLY A 160 4.85 -13.01 -21.87
CA GLY A 160 5.81 -13.19 -22.96
C GLY A 160 7.18 -13.73 -22.54
N LEU A 161 7.48 -13.76 -21.24
CA LEU A 161 8.77 -14.16 -20.69
C LEU A 161 8.74 -15.57 -20.09
N VAL A 162 7.64 -15.96 -19.46
CA VAL A 162 7.54 -17.24 -18.75
C VAL A 162 7.21 -18.39 -19.69
N ASP A 163 7.64 -19.61 -19.31
CA ASP A 163 7.25 -20.82 -20.01
C ASP A 163 5.87 -21.27 -19.52
N ALA A 164 4.89 -21.24 -20.44
CA ALA A 164 3.51 -21.61 -20.16
C ALA A 164 3.32 -23.09 -19.78
N GLN A 165 4.33 -23.95 -20.00
CA GLN A 165 4.33 -25.33 -19.49
C GLN A 165 4.67 -25.40 -18.00
N ILE A 166 5.35 -24.38 -17.46
CA ILE A 166 5.73 -24.31 -16.05
C ILE A 166 4.69 -23.53 -15.25
N VAL A 167 4.30 -22.34 -15.74
CA VAL A 167 3.31 -21.45 -15.12
C VAL A 167 2.58 -20.66 -16.19
N ARG A 168 1.26 -20.57 -16.09
CA ARG A 168 0.42 -19.77 -16.99
C ARG A 168 0.11 -18.41 -16.35
N ILE A 169 -0.20 -17.42 -17.19
CA ILE A 169 -0.53 -16.06 -16.75
C ILE A 169 -1.79 -15.63 -17.49
N PRO A 170 -2.81 -15.07 -16.82
CA PRO A 170 -4.00 -14.60 -17.51
C PRO A 170 -3.66 -13.48 -18.50
N ARG A 171 -4.20 -13.53 -19.71
CA ARG A 171 -3.95 -12.49 -20.71
C ARG A 171 -4.62 -11.18 -20.33
N VAL A 172 -3.82 -10.11 -20.20
CA VAL A 172 -4.34 -8.73 -20.19
C VAL A 172 -4.81 -8.37 -21.58
N GLN A 173 -6.06 -7.92 -21.68
CA GLN A 173 -6.68 -7.54 -22.94
C GLN A 173 -6.68 -6.02 -23.14
N ARG A 174 -6.96 -5.28 -22.06
CA ARG A 174 -7.02 -3.81 -22.10
C ARG A 174 -6.85 -3.21 -20.70
N PHE A 175 -6.32 -1.99 -20.65
CA PHE A 175 -6.32 -1.14 -19.46
C PHE A 175 -7.09 0.16 -19.74
N LEU A 176 -7.91 0.59 -18.78
CA LEU A 176 -8.69 1.84 -18.81
C LEU A 176 -8.41 2.67 -17.54
N SER A 177 -8.71 3.96 -17.62
CA SER A 177 -8.75 4.83 -16.45
C SER A 177 -9.95 5.78 -16.50
N ASP A 178 -10.59 6.01 -15.36
CA ASP A 178 -11.66 7.02 -15.25
C ASP A 178 -11.10 8.42 -14.92
N LYS A 179 -11.98 9.42 -14.91
CA LYS A 179 -11.65 10.81 -14.55
C LYS A 179 -11.23 11.00 -13.08
N ASP A 180 -11.56 10.04 -12.21
CA ASP A 180 -11.24 10.06 -10.78
C ASP A 180 -9.87 9.40 -10.51
N GLY A 181 -9.20 8.90 -11.55
CA GLY A 181 -7.90 8.23 -11.50
C GLY A 181 -7.98 6.74 -11.11
N ARG A 182 -9.15 6.09 -11.15
CA ARG A 182 -9.25 4.64 -10.96
C ARG A 182 -8.79 3.91 -12.22
N GLY A 183 -8.00 2.85 -12.05
CA GLY A 183 -7.66 1.95 -13.14
C GLY A 183 -8.65 0.79 -13.27
N TYR A 184 -8.79 0.28 -14.49
CA TYR A 184 -9.60 -0.89 -14.83
C TYR A 184 -8.78 -1.78 -15.77
N MET A 185 -8.39 -2.95 -15.29
CA MET A 185 -7.65 -3.94 -16.05
C MET A 185 -8.59 -5.07 -16.47
N VAL A 186 -8.91 -5.10 -17.77
CA VAL A 186 -9.69 -6.17 -18.39
C VAL A 186 -8.75 -7.30 -18.77
N MET A 187 -9.01 -8.48 -18.23
CA MET A 187 -8.17 -9.66 -18.45
C MET A 187 -9.01 -10.92 -18.62
N GLU A 188 -8.36 -11.97 -19.09
CA GLU A 188 -8.91 -13.33 -19.19
C GLU A 188 -9.45 -13.79 -17.83
N PHE A 189 -10.69 -14.29 -17.83
CA PHE A 189 -11.25 -15.02 -16.69
C PHE A 189 -10.75 -16.46 -16.73
N VAL A 190 -9.99 -16.84 -15.71
CA VAL A 190 -9.45 -18.19 -15.55
C VAL A 190 -10.29 -18.94 -14.52
N THR A 191 -10.90 -20.04 -14.94
CA THR A 191 -11.60 -20.98 -14.05
C THR A 191 -10.59 -21.81 -13.27
N GLY A 192 -10.89 -22.23 -12.05
CA GLY A 192 -10.06 -23.14 -11.28
C GLY A 192 -10.23 -22.90 -9.78
N GLU A 193 -9.36 -23.51 -8.98
CA GLU A 193 -9.45 -23.43 -7.53
C GLU A 193 -8.29 -22.64 -6.92
N ILE A 194 -8.62 -21.80 -5.94
CA ILE A 194 -7.65 -21.17 -5.06
C ILE A 194 -7.62 -21.97 -3.76
N HIS A 195 -6.51 -22.62 -3.48
CA HIS A 195 -6.35 -23.42 -2.27
C HIS A 195 -5.80 -22.56 -1.14
N GLN A 196 -6.52 -22.53 -0.01
CA GLN A 196 -6.08 -21.77 1.18
C GLN A 196 -4.85 -22.39 1.85
N SER A 197 -4.72 -23.72 1.76
CA SER A 197 -3.60 -24.48 2.29
C SER A 197 -3.06 -25.39 1.18
N LEU A 198 -1.78 -25.26 0.87
CA LEU A 198 -1.15 -26.06 -0.18
C LEU A 198 -0.54 -27.34 0.40
N THR A 199 -0.66 -28.41 -0.38
CA THR A 199 0.04 -29.68 -0.15
C THR A 199 1.54 -29.52 -0.38
N ARG A 200 2.34 -30.48 0.09
CA ARG A 200 3.79 -30.52 -0.18
C ARG A 200 4.10 -30.51 -1.69
N PHE A 201 3.31 -31.25 -2.47
CA PHE A 201 3.48 -31.30 -3.92
C PHE A 201 3.25 -29.92 -4.57
N GLU A 202 2.20 -29.22 -4.16
CA GLU A 202 1.91 -27.87 -4.66
C GLU A 202 2.99 -26.87 -4.26
N ILE A 203 3.52 -26.97 -3.04
CA ILE A 203 4.67 -26.15 -2.60
C ILE A 203 5.90 -26.42 -3.48
N GLU A 204 6.21 -27.68 -3.77
CA GLU A 204 7.31 -28.05 -4.68
C GLU A 204 7.07 -27.51 -6.10
N ARG A 205 5.82 -27.49 -6.57
CA ARG A 205 5.43 -26.86 -7.84
C ARG A 205 5.67 -25.34 -7.80
N VAL A 206 5.28 -24.64 -6.74
CA VAL A 206 5.54 -23.20 -6.59
C VAL A 206 7.04 -22.90 -6.51
N ALA A 207 7.82 -23.72 -5.80
CA ALA A 207 9.27 -23.59 -5.77
C ALA A 207 9.90 -23.79 -7.17
N ALA A 208 9.38 -24.73 -7.97
CA ALA A 208 9.80 -24.91 -9.36
C ALA A 208 9.45 -23.70 -10.25
N ILE A 209 8.32 -23.04 -10.02
CA ILE A 209 7.97 -21.78 -10.70
C ILE A 209 8.99 -20.70 -10.35
N LEU A 210 9.28 -20.48 -9.07
CA LEU A 210 10.27 -19.49 -8.64
C LEU A 210 11.67 -19.82 -9.17
N GLN A 211 12.03 -21.09 -9.26
CA GLN A 211 13.26 -21.53 -9.90
C GLN A 211 13.28 -21.18 -11.39
N HIS A 212 12.17 -21.36 -12.11
CA HIS A 212 12.04 -20.94 -13.51
C HIS A 212 12.17 -19.43 -13.66
N LEU A 213 11.46 -18.64 -12.85
CA LEU A 213 11.57 -17.17 -12.88
C LEU A 213 13.01 -16.70 -12.65
N SER A 214 13.75 -17.39 -11.76
CA SER A 214 15.17 -17.09 -11.51
C SER A 214 16.11 -17.29 -12.70
N THR A 215 15.67 -18.04 -13.73
CA THR A 215 16.46 -18.21 -14.97
C THR A 215 16.31 -17.03 -15.93
N ILE A 216 15.26 -16.23 -15.78
CA ILE A 216 14.97 -15.06 -16.61
C ILE A 216 15.70 -13.88 -15.99
N THR A 217 16.68 -13.33 -16.71
CA THR A 217 17.60 -12.30 -16.19
C THR A 217 17.52 -11.01 -16.99
N SER A 218 17.93 -9.92 -16.34
CA SER A 218 18.08 -8.59 -16.96
C SER A 218 19.42 -7.97 -16.54
N SER A 219 19.97 -7.10 -17.37
CA SER A 219 21.11 -6.26 -17.02
C SER A 219 20.73 -5.01 -16.23
N VAL A 220 19.43 -4.67 -16.21
CA VAL A 220 18.88 -3.47 -15.56
C VAL A 220 17.80 -3.89 -14.56
N PRO A 221 17.82 -3.37 -13.32
CA PRO A 221 16.79 -3.65 -12.34
C PRO A 221 15.54 -2.80 -12.56
N GLY A 222 14.49 -3.11 -11.80
CA GLY A 222 13.29 -2.28 -11.70
C GLY A 222 12.00 -3.01 -12.03
N SER A 223 10.90 -2.27 -11.95
CA SER A 223 9.55 -2.80 -12.19
C SER A 223 9.43 -3.44 -13.56
N LEU A 224 8.77 -4.59 -13.64
CA LEU A 224 8.56 -5.29 -14.90
C LEU A 224 7.75 -4.44 -15.89
N GLY A 225 6.83 -3.62 -15.39
CA GLY A 225 6.04 -2.68 -16.17
C GLY A 225 6.81 -1.43 -16.62
N GLY A 226 8.02 -1.22 -16.12
CA GLY A 226 8.85 -0.03 -16.37
C GLY A 226 8.39 1.23 -15.63
N GLY A 227 7.49 1.07 -14.65
CA GLY A 227 7.03 2.14 -13.77
C GLY A 227 7.75 2.16 -12.43
N PRO A 228 7.15 2.82 -11.43
CA PRO A 228 7.59 2.72 -10.05
C PRO A 228 7.59 1.26 -9.57
N SER A 229 8.51 0.95 -8.65
CA SER A 229 8.52 -0.30 -7.91
C SER A 229 7.46 -0.23 -6.81
N THR A 230 6.52 -1.18 -6.81
CA THR A 230 5.35 -1.18 -5.91
C THR A 230 5.24 -2.50 -5.16
N GLY A 231 4.57 -2.50 -4.00
CA GLY A 231 4.37 -3.69 -3.18
C GLY A 231 5.17 -3.65 -1.87
N LEU A 232 5.23 -4.78 -1.18
CA LEU A 232 5.64 -4.87 0.23
C LEU A 232 7.06 -4.39 0.54
N LEU A 233 7.95 -4.38 -0.45
CA LEU A 233 9.36 -4.02 -0.27
C LEU A 233 9.63 -2.52 -0.52
N TRP A 234 8.66 -1.82 -1.09
CA TRP A 234 8.81 -0.48 -1.67
C TRP A 234 7.82 0.50 -1.00
N PRO A 235 7.92 1.82 -1.22
CA PRO A 235 7.06 2.77 -0.53
C PRO A 235 5.63 2.71 -1.06
N GLU A 236 4.65 2.90 -0.17
CA GLU A 236 3.23 2.97 -0.53
C GLU A 236 2.88 4.17 -1.42
N THR A 237 3.73 5.19 -1.44
CA THR A 237 3.61 6.35 -2.35
C THR A 237 3.74 5.97 -3.82
N ASN A 238 4.28 4.78 -4.12
CA ASN A 238 4.44 4.25 -5.48
C ASN A 238 5.14 5.25 -6.42
N ASP A 239 6.17 5.92 -5.92
CA ASP A 239 6.95 6.95 -6.63
C ASP A 239 8.44 6.59 -6.76
N LEU A 240 8.86 5.44 -6.23
CA LEU A 240 10.25 4.96 -6.31
C LEU A 240 10.51 4.29 -7.66
N PHE A 241 11.32 4.93 -8.50
CA PHE A 241 11.87 4.31 -9.71
C PHE A 241 13.24 3.71 -9.42
N ILE A 242 13.38 2.41 -9.66
CA ILE A 242 14.65 1.68 -9.55
C ILE A 242 15.20 1.48 -10.96
N ASN A 243 16.35 2.09 -11.26
CA ASN A 243 17.02 1.99 -12.56
C ASN A 243 18.43 1.41 -12.44
N THR A 244 18.99 1.37 -11.23
CA THR A 244 20.34 0.92 -10.94
C THR A 244 20.37 0.06 -9.67
N LEU A 245 21.46 -0.68 -9.49
CA LEU A 245 21.70 -1.40 -8.23
C LEU A 245 21.77 -0.44 -7.04
N SER A 246 22.36 0.74 -7.23
CA SER A 246 22.50 1.76 -6.18
C SER A 246 21.13 2.20 -5.69
N ASP A 247 20.14 2.36 -6.56
CA ASP A 247 18.78 2.75 -6.14
C ASP A 247 18.18 1.75 -5.12
N ILE A 248 18.47 0.44 -5.29
CA ILE A 248 18.04 -0.60 -4.36
C ILE A 248 18.83 -0.51 -3.05
N GLU A 249 20.15 -0.43 -3.13
CA GLU A 249 21.02 -0.33 -1.95
C GLU A 249 20.71 0.93 -1.14
N ASP A 250 20.53 2.07 -1.80
CA ASP A 250 20.22 3.37 -1.21
C ASP A 250 18.83 3.36 -0.58
N TRP A 251 17.83 2.74 -1.22
CA TRP A 251 16.51 2.53 -0.62
C TRP A 251 16.61 1.83 0.74
N PHE A 252 17.27 0.67 0.82
CA PHE A 252 17.38 -0.03 2.10
C PHE A 252 18.29 0.70 3.09
N ASN A 253 19.44 1.22 2.62
CA ASN A 253 20.41 1.86 3.48
C ASN A 253 19.93 3.19 4.07
N SER A 254 19.08 3.95 3.38
CA SER A 254 18.50 5.19 3.93
C SER A 254 17.50 4.94 5.07
N ARG A 255 17.17 3.67 5.31
CA ARG A 255 16.24 3.23 6.37
C ARG A 255 16.96 2.55 7.52
N LEU A 256 18.28 2.47 7.50
CA LEU A 256 19.08 1.89 8.59
C LEU A 256 19.61 2.98 9.51
N PHE A 257 19.61 2.70 10.80
CA PHE A 257 20.15 3.61 11.81
C PHE A 257 21.50 3.10 12.34
N PRO A 258 22.52 3.96 12.49
CA PRO A 258 23.84 3.55 12.97
C PRO A 258 23.81 2.81 14.32
N GLU A 259 22.90 3.18 15.21
CA GLU A 259 22.75 2.60 16.56
C GLU A 259 22.34 1.12 16.52
N GLN A 260 21.81 0.63 15.39
CA GLN A 260 21.42 -0.77 15.20
C GLN A 260 22.65 -1.69 15.02
N GLY A 261 23.84 -1.14 14.77
CA GLY A 261 25.07 -1.92 14.61
C GLY A 261 25.08 -2.83 13.38
N LEU A 262 24.13 -2.68 12.47
CA LEU A 262 24.02 -3.47 11.24
C LEU A 262 24.94 -2.91 10.17
N ARG A 263 25.48 -3.81 9.34
CA ARG A 263 26.22 -3.42 8.14
C ARG A 263 25.26 -2.82 7.12
N ARG A 264 25.79 -1.94 6.28
CA ARG A 264 25.07 -1.45 5.10
C ARG A 264 24.75 -2.62 4.17
N VAL A 265 23.58 -2.55 3.54
CA VAL A 265 23.16 -3.47 2.48
C VAL A 265 24.09 -3.30 1.29
N THR A 266 24.63 -4.41 0.81
CA THR A 266 25.36 -4.49 -0.46
C THR A 266 24.93 -5.70 -1.28
N LEU A 267 24.63 -5.46 -2.55
CA LEU A 267 24.04 -6.39 -3.50
C LEU A 267 24.88 -6.49 -4.79
N GLN A 268 26.13 -6.02 -4.75
CA GLN A 268 27.06 -5.91 -5.90
C GLN A 268 27.36 -7.26 -6.59
N HIS A 269 27.13 -8.36 -5.90
CA HIS A 269 27.36 -9.73 -6.35
C HIS A 269 26.09 -10.39 -6.90
N SER A 270 24.93 -9.76 -6.70
CA SER A 270 23.65 -10.32 -7.10
C SER A 270 23.35 -10.02 -8.57
N LYS A 271 22.76 -11.01 -9.26
CA LYS A 271 22.15 -10.81 -10.58
C LYS A 271 20.71 -10.34 -10.43
N PHE A 272 20.21 -9.59 -11.42
CA PHE A 272 18.79 -9.28 -11.50
C PHE A 272 18.05 -10.41 -12.21
N ILE A 273 17.18 -11.06 -11.47
CA ILE A 273 16.27 -12.10 -11.97
C ILE A 273 14.85 -11.56 -11.98
N LEU A 274 13.96 -12.22 -12.73
CA LEU A 274 12.54 -11.95 -12.62
C LEU A 274 12.04 -12.40 -11.23
N CYS A 275 11.65 -11.45 -10.41
CA CYS A 275 10.98 -11.67 -9.13
C CYS A 275 9.50 -11.34 -9.27
N HIS A 276 8.64 -12.11 -8.58
CA HIS A 276 7.21 -11.82 -8.48
C HIS A 276 6.92 -10.92 -7.28
N LEU A 277 7.61 -11.14 -6.17
CA LEU A 277 7.53 -10.39 -4.90
C LEU A 277 6.18 -10.41 -4.16
N ASP A 278 5.10 -10.96 -4.74
CA ASP A 278 3.84 -11.25 -4.05
C ASP A 278 3.36 -12.70 -4.24
N ILE A 279 4.26 -13.67 -4.05
CA ILE A 279 3.86 -15.09 -4.06
C ILE A 279 3.06 -15.41 -2.80
N ALA A 280 1.79 -15.76 -3.00
CA ALA A 280 0.85 -16.13 -1.94
C ALA A 280 -0.22 -17.10 -2.48
N PRO A 281 -0.88 -17.91 -1.63
CA PRO A 281 -1.91 -18.87 -2.06
C PRO A 281 -3.04 -18.21 -2.87
N ARG A 282 -3.46 -17.01 -2.46
CA ARG A 282 -4.51 -16.22 -3.14
C ARG A 282 -4.20 -15.85 -4.60
N ASN A 283 -2.91 -15.88 -4.99
CA ASN A 283 -2.45 -15.54 -6.32
C ASN A 283 -2.20 -16.79 -7.20
N LEU A 284 -2.59 -17.99 -6.75
CA LEU A 284 -2.42 -19.25 -7.46
C LEU A 284 -3.78 -19.87 -7.77
N ILE A 285 -4.10 -20.01 -9.06
CA ILE A 285 -5.28 -20.76 -9.51
C ILE A 285 -4.83 -22.11 -10.06
N TRP A 286 -5.25 -23.19 -9.40
CA TRP A 286 -5.00 -24.56 -9.81
C TRP A 286 -6.07 -25.05 -10.78
N GLN A 287 -5.62 -25.73 -11.83
CA GLN A 287 -6.49 -26.41 -12.79
C GLN A 287 -6.57 -27.91 -12.48
N ASP A 288 -7.65 -28.55 -12.93
CA ASP A 288 -7.83 -30.01 -12.83
C ASP A 288 -6.71 -30.81 -13.54
N ASP A 289 -6.09 -30.23 -14.57
CA ASP A 289 -4.97 -30.82 -15.31
C ASP A 289 -3.61 -30.68 -14.61
N GLY A 290 -3.58 -30.07 -13.41
CA GLY A 290 -2.37 -29.81 -12.62
C GLY A 290 -1.56 -28.60 -13.10
N SER A 291 -2.01 -27.89 -14.13
CA SER A 291 -1.44 -26.58 -14.48
C SER A 291 -1.87 -25.51 -13.49
N VAL A 292 -1.07 -24.45 -13.41
CA VAL A 292 -1.25 -23.38 -12.44
C VAL A 292 -1.12 -22.03 -13.11
N TYR A 293 -2.06 -21.15 -12.81
CA TYR A 293 -1.99 -19.73 -13.17
C TYR A 293 -1.47 -18.92 -12.00
N LEU A 294 -0.50 -18.03 -12.29
CA LEU A 294 0.02 -17.06 -11.33
C LEU A 294 -0.55 -15.66 -11.63
N LEU A 295 -1.20 -15.09 -10.62
CA LEU A 295 -1.88 -13.80 -10.65
C LEU A 295 -1.07 -12.69 -9.99
N ASP A 296 -1.52 -11.46 -10.18
CA ASP A 296 -1.07 -10.23 -9.48
C ASP A 296 0.42 -9.90 -9.65
N TRP A 297 0.75 -9.44 -10.86
CA TRP A 297 2.12 -9.07 -11.25
C TRP A 297 2.45 -7.59 -10.93
N ALA A 298 1.68 -6.92 -10.07
CA ALA A 298 1.90 -5.51 -9.76
C ALA A 298 3.30 -5.25 -9.16
N SER A 299 3.75 -6.16 -8.28
CA SER A 299 5.03 -6.04 -7.58
C SER A 299 6.22 -6.60 -8.36
N ALA A 300 5.96 -7.21 -9.52
CA ALA A 300 6.99 -7.94 -10.26
C ALA A 300 8.05 -7.03 -10.87
N GLY A 301 9.27 -7.54 -11.00
CA GLY A 301 10.37 -6.81 -11.59
C GLY A 301 11.69 -7.58 -11.61
N PHE A 302 12.71 -6.94 -12.14
CA PHE A 302 14.07 -7.49 -12.16
C PHE A 302 14.82 -7.03 -10.92
N TYR A 303 15.06 -7.94 -9.99
CA TYR A 303 15.69 -7.63 -8.71
C TYR A 303 16.64 -8.75 -8.25
N PRO A 304 17.51 -8.51 -7.26
CA PRO A 304 18.28 -9.56 -6.62
C PRO A 304 17.37 -10.66 -6.08
N ARG A 305 17.72 -11.93 -6.34
CA ARG A 305 16.96 -13.11 -5.91
C ARG A 305 16.64 -13.12 -4.42
N LEU A 306 17.54 -12.57 -3.60
CA LEU A 306 17.33 -12.37 -2.17
C LEU A 306 16.00 -11.67 -1.86
N LEU A 307 15.55 -10.72 -2.68
CA LEU A 307 14.31 -9.98 -2.42
C LEU A 307 13.07 -10.87 -2.55
N GLU A 308 13.12 -11.93 -3.35
CA GLU A 308 12.04 -12.94 -3.38
C GLU A 308 11.99 -13.74 -2.08
N PHE A 309 13.13 -14.03 -1.45
CA PHE A 309 13.15 -14.64 -0.11
C PHE A 309 12.68 -13.67 0.97
N VAL A 310 13.08 -12.41 0.87
CA VAL A 310 12.67 -11.37 1.83
C VAL A 310 11.16 -11.19 1.82
N SER A 311 10.51 -11.18 0.66
CA SER A 311 9.05 -11.09 0.58
C SER A 311 8.36 -12.23 1.34
N GLN A 312 8.91 -13.45 1.29
CA GLN A 312 8.40 -14.59 2.05
C GLN A 312 8.70 -14.50 3.56
N TRP A 313 9.87 -14.01 3.95
CA TRP A 313 10.23 -13.89 5.38
C TRP A 313 9.36 -12.86 6.10
N ILE A 314 9.08 -11.71 5.48
CA ILE A 314 8.31 -10.63 6.13
C ILE A 314 6.80 -10.93 6.19
N THR A 315 6.34 -11.93 5.44
CA THR A 315 4.95 -12.40 5.47
C THR A 315 4.79 -13.75 6.16
N GLU A 316 5.87 -14.32 6.70
CA GLU A 316 5.81 -15.61 7.38
C GLU A 316 4.76 -15.61 8.51
N GLY A 317 3.91 -16.64 8.53
CA GLY A 317 2.78 -16.76 9.45
C GLY A 317 1.47 -16.08 9.00
N LYS A 318 1.48 -15.20 7.99
CA LYS A 318 0.25 -14.55 7.49
C LYS A 318 -0.66 -15.50 6.73
N ASP A 319 -0.08 -16.37 5.91
CA ASP A 319 -0.79 -17.37 5.10
C ASP A 319 -0.59 -18.78 5.70
N GLY A 320 -0.76 -18.90 7.02
CA GLY A 320 -0.51 -20.15 7.76
C GLY A 320 0.96 -20.59 7.65
N ASN A 321 1.19 -21.85 7.28
CA ASN A 321 2.54 -22.41 7.11
C ASN A 321 3.09 -22.30 5.69
N PHE A 322 2.37 -21.66 4.75
CA PHE A 322 2.74 -21.59 3.33
C PHE A 322 4.16 -21.05 3.12
N HIS A 323 4.46 -19.86 3.65
CA HIS A 323 5.76 -19.23 3.45
C HIS A 323 6.90 -20.06 4.05
N SER A 324 6.71 -20.63 5.25
CA SER A 324 7.72 -21.50 5.87
C SER A 324 7.99 -22.76 5.04
N MET A 325 6.94 -23.39 4.51
CA MET A 325 7.08 -24.56 3.62
C MET A 325 7.76 -24.18 2.31
N LEU A 326 7.39 -23.05 1.71
CA LEU A 326 7.98 -22.57 0.47
C LEU A 326 9.46 -22.22 0.63
N LEU A 327 9.83 -21.50 1.70
CA LEU A 327 11.23 -21.19 2.02
C LEU A 327 12.09 -22.44 2.16
N GLN A 328 11.55 -23.54 2.69
CA GLN A 328 12.24 -24.83 2.79
C GLN A 328 12.39 -25.54 1.44
N ALA A 329 11.46 -25.30 0.50
CA ALA A 329 11.46 -25.93 -0.82
C ALA A 329 12.27 -25.14 -1.87
N MET A 330 12.42 -23.83 -1.69
CA MET A 330 13.22 -22.98 -2.57
C MET A 330 14.70 -23.38 -2.53
N VAL A 331 15.38 -23.31 -3.68
CA VAL A 331 16.83 -23.54 -3.76
C VAL A 331 17.55 -22.56 -2.81
N PRO A 332 18.46 -23.00 -1.92
CA PRO A 332 19.07 -22.11 -0.94
C PRO A 332 19.75 -20.88 -1.56
N LEU A 333 19.81 -19.80 -0.77
CA LEU A 333 20.60 -18.61 -1.09
C LEU A 333 22.08 -18.86 -0.84
N SER A 334 22.94 -18.05 -1.45
CA SER A 334 24.37 -18.03 -1.13
C SER A 334 24.60 -17.44 0.27
N ASP A 335 25.72 -17.78 0.92
CA ASP A 335 26.09 -17.18 2.19
C ASP A 335 26.15 -15.64 2.10
N ALA A 336 26.65 -15.12 0.98
CA ALA A 336 26.73 -13.69 0.72
C ALA A 336 25.34 -13.01 0.66
N ASP A 337 24.36 -13.62 0.00
CA ASP A 337 22.97 -13.13 0.01
C ASP A 337 22.35 -13.26 1.42
N MET A 338 22.63 -14.34 2.14
CA MET A 338 22.12 -14.56 3.49
C MET A 338 22.64 -13.54 4.51
N GLU A 339 23.88 -13.07 4.37
CA GLU A 339 24.43 -11.98 5.19
C GLU A 339 23.62 -10.68 5.06
N GLN A 340 22.98 -10.46 3.91
CA GLN A 340 22.16 -9.25 3.66
C GLN A 340 20.74 -9.35 4.23
N LYS A 341 20.30 -10.53 4.69
CA LYS A 341 18.94 -10.73 5.24
C LYS A 341 18.62 -9.76 6.39
N ALA A 342 19.47 -9.75 7.42
CA ALA A 342 19.22 -8.96 8.63
C ALA A 342 19.09 -7.45 8.37
N PRO A 343 20.02 -6.78 7.65
CA PRO A 343 19.86 -5.36 7.35
C PRO A 343 18.66 -5.06 6.46
N ILE A 344 18.33 -5.89 5.46
CA ILE A 344 17.14 -5.66 4.62
C ILE A 344 15.85 -5.77 5.44
N CYS A 345 15.70 -6.84 6.24
CA CYS A 345 14.52 -6.99 7.09
C CYS A 345 14.40 -5.85 8.11
N GLN A 346 15.52 -5.39 8.67
CA GLN A 346 15.52 -4.25 9.59
C GLN A 346 15.10 -2.95 8.90
N ALA A 347 15.58 -2.69 7.68
CA ALA A 347 15.17 -1.53 6.89
C ALA A 347 13.66 -1.53 6.62
N LEU A 348 13.08 -2.69 6.30
CA LEU A 348 11.63 -2.85 6.09
C LEU A 348 10.83 -2.65 7.37
N TYR A 349 11.29 -3.21 8.50
CA TYR A 349 10.70 -2.94 9.80
C TYR A 349 10.75 -1.44 10.14
N ASN A 350 11.87 -0.79 9.86
CA ASN A 350 12.02 0.64 10.10
C ASN A 350 11.04 1.45 9.24
N THR A 351 10.77 1.06 7.98
CA THR A 351 9.73 1.70 7.14
C THR A 351 8.34 1.66 7.78
N GLN A 352 7.99 0.55 8.43
CA GLN A 352 6.70 0.42 9.12
C GLN A 352 6.65 1.25 10.41
N LYS A 353 7.80 1.43 11.07
CA LYS A 353 7.89 2.07 12.38
C LYS A 353 8.13 3.57 12.32
N TYR A 354 8.83 4.06 11.31
CA TYR A 354 9.29 5.44 11.20
C TYR A 354 8.87 6.06 9.87
N SER A 355 8.55 7.35 9.91
CA SER A 355 8.37 8.14 8.68
C SER A 355 9.72 8.62 8.19
N PHE A 356 10.01 8.40 6.91
CA PHE A 356 11.22 8.90 6.24
C PHE A 356 10.83 10.06 5.34
N HIS A 357 11.17 11.29 5.73
CA HIS A 357 11.02 12.45 4.87
C HIS A 357 12.22 12.57 3.94
N ARG A 358 11.96 12.72 2.64
CA ARG A 358 12.97 13.16 1.68
C ARG A 358 13.24 14.64 1.97
N LEU A 359 14.44 14.99 2.45
CA LEU A 359 14.87 16.37 2.64
C LEU A 359 15.15 17.04 1.27
N ASP A 360 14.18 17.03 0.36
CA ASP A 360 14.25 17.70 -0.93
C ASP A 360 13.22 18.85 -0.97
N LEU A 361 13.30 19.77 -0.01
CA LEU A 361 12.80 21.14 -0.16
C LEU A 361 13.71 22.05 0.68
N GLU A 362 14.59 22.78 0.01
CA GLU A 362 15.17 24.02 0.52
C GLU A 362 14.04 24.88 1.12
N PRO A 363 14.00 25.11 2.45
CA PRO A 363 13.17 26.18 2.98
C PRO A 363 13.87 27.48 2.59
N LEU A 364 13.25 28.20 1.65
CA LEU A 364 13.42 29.64 1.38
C LEU A 364 14.19 30.36 2.49
N TYR A 365 15.34 30.93 2.14
CA TYR A 365 16.12 31.92 2.88
C TYR A 365 15.38 32.53 4.08
N ILE A 366 15.69 32.09 5.30
CA ILE A 366 15.47 32.91 6.47
C ILE A 366 16.55 33.99 6.44
N LEU A 367 16.27 35.10 5.74
CA LEU A 367 17.02 36.32 6.00
C LEU A 367 16.68 36.76 7.44
N PRO A 368 17.67 37.02 8.30
CA PRO A 368 17.40 37.52 9.63
C PRO A 368 16.67 38.85 9.53
N ILE A 369 15.58 38.99 10.28
CA ILE A 369 14.84 40.25 10.44
C ILE A 369 15.83 41.29 10.98
N PRO A 370 16.05 42.43 10.29
CA PRO A 370 16.88 43.48 10.85
C PRO A 370 16.22 44.00 12.13
N PRO A 371 16.98 44.22 13.23
CA PRO A 371 16.39 44.63 14.48
C PRO A 371 15.71 45.99 14.34
N LEU A 372 14.45 46.07 14.79
CA LEU A 372 13.75 47.35 14.93
C LEU A 372 14.41 48.15 16.06
N PRO A 373 14.69 49.45 15.84
CA PRO A 373 15.43 50.25 16.80
C PRO A 373 14.54 50.54 18.01
N ASN A 374 15.03 50.23 19.22
CA ASN A 374 14.37 50.70 20.42
C ASN A 374 14.98 52.02 20.89
N LEU A 375 14.14 53.04 20.87
CA LEU A 375 14.32 54.33 21.52
C LEU A 375 14.22 54.14 23.03
N ALA A 376 15.11 54.81 23.75
CA ALA A 376 15.13 55.01 25.20
C ALA A 376 15.67 53.85 26.06
N GLU A 377 17.00 53.77 26.14
CA GLU A 377 17.70 53.95 27.43
C GLU A 377 18.85 54.94 27.19
N ARG A 378 18.52 56.24 27.26
CA ARG A 378 19.42 57.24 27.83
C ARG A 378 19.17 57.22 29.34
N GLU A 379 20.21 57.59 30.09
CA GLU A 379 20.38 57.48 31.54
C GLU A 379 21.04 56.13 31.89
N SER A 380 22.31 56.05 32.25
CA SER A 380 23.16 57.00 32.96
C SER A 380 24.64 56.74 32.67
N GLN A 381 25.36 57.83 32.36
CA GLN A 381 26.80 58.00 32.63
C GLN A 381 27.05 57.65 34.11
N THR A 382 28.10 56.92 34.50
CA THR A 382 29.52 57.31 34.54
C THR A 382 30.35 56.10 34.93
#